data_AF-A0A845D7N3-F1
#
_entry.id   AF-A0A845D7N3-F1
#
_cell.length_a   1.000
_cell.length_b   1.000
_cell.length_c   1.000
_cell.angle_alpha   90.00
_cell.angle_beta   90.00
_cell.angle_gamma   90.00
#
_symmetry.space_group_name_H-M   'P 1'
#
loop_
_entity.id
_entity.type
_entity.pdbx_description
1 polymer ?
#
loop_
_entity_poly.entity_id
_entity_poly.type
_entity_poly.pdbx_seq_one_letter_code
_entity_poly.pdbx_strand_id
1 'polypeptide(L)'
;MDNTKTNIIRVKSPNNPNNTRLALDIGTNSIGWAIYELNTEQQPKPIKIIATGVRIFSSGRNDKDYTTLNATRRKNRLQRRQRDRYLQRRTYLLSLLRKHGLIPEDPFSAKNLKILNPYELRAKGLNKKLDLHHFGRALFHLNQKRGFKSNRKSRDIKEDGLINKSVKASKELMEQYNCRTYGEFLWKRFQKMEESRKTPGSQQDNWILARRVIGAASKDNYVVYSNRDMIKKEFNRLWDSQSRFHEQLKDKNIKDKFFKAIFKQRPLKAPIVGNCALTGERRIHKALPSFQKFRILKELNNLAYIDNKGHSCPITKLERGLEFRDKLITEHFLKKSKVTFRQIEKSFKNFFTQINNFSSFNLNTFNRDYLEADKTSVIIAKIIPQWHKWGITLQDQFIEELEGENTVGLYMEDDDTVLKKLKQFNKNHNLGLSDEQLDKCVNKLNSLPDGHGKYSKEAIEKIIPFLEKGQTEYEALSS
;
A
#
# COMPACT_ATOMS: atom_id res chain seq x y z
N MET A 1 -39.96 15.31 -8.17
CA MET A 1 -40.42 16.68 -8.47
C MET A 1 -39.18 17.53 -8.64
N ASP A 2 -38.65 17.52 -9.87
CA ASP A 2 -37.39 18.15 -10.23
C ASP A 2 -37.72 19.46 -10.94
N ASN A 3 -37.57 20.57 -10.24
CA ASN A 3 -37.81 21.91 -10.78
C ASN A 3 -36.68 22.84 -10.32
N THR A 4 -35.45 22.48 -10.63
CA THR A 4 -34.34 23.44 -10.61
C THR A 4 -34.45 24.31 -11.86
N LYS A 5 -35.40 25.25 -11.87
CA LYS A 5 -35.40 26.38 -12.81
C LYS A 5 -34.06 27.06 -12.66
N THR A 6 -33.16 26.78 -13.60
CA THR A 6 -31.89 27.50 -13.66
C THR A 6 -32.28 28.86 -14.19
N ASN A 7 -32.46 29.84 -13.30
CA ASN A 7 -32.62 31.23 -13.70
C ASN A 7 -31.32 31.66 -14.38
N ILE A 8 -31.24 31.44 -15.70
CA ILE A 8 -30.18 31.96 -16.53
C ILE A 8 -30.44 33.46 -16.62
N ILE A 9 -29.76 34.24 -15.78
CA ILE A 9 -29.72 35.69 -15.93
C ILE A 9 -28.94 35.95 -17.22
N ARG A 10 -29.67 36.18 -18.32
CA ARG A 10 -29.08 36.66 -19.57
C ARG A 10 -28.78 38.14 -19.40
N VAL A 11 -27.56 38.46 -18.98
CA VAL A 11 -27.07 39.83 -19.02
C VAL A 11 -26.84 40.17 -20.50
N LYS A 12 -27.51 41.22 -21.02
CA LYS A 12 -27.19 41.73 -22.37
C LYS A 12 -25.71 42.08 -22.40
N SER A 13 -25.01 41.66 -23.46
CA SER A 13 -23.59 42.01 -23.64
C SER A 13 -23.42 43.51 -23.48
N PRO A 14 -22.47 43.99 -22.65
CA PRO A 14 -22.23 45.42 -22.50
C PRO A 14 -21.90 46.04 -23.86
N ASN A 15 -22.32 47.29 -24.07
CA ASN A 15 -22.09 48.03 -25.32
C ASN A 15 -20.58 48.23 -25.62
N ASN A 16 -19.70 47.98 -24.64
CA ASN A 16 -18.25 48.03 -24.80
C ASN A 16 -17.56 46.94 -23.93
N PRO A 17 -17.32 45.72 -24.44
CA PRO A 17 -16.82 44.58 -23.65
C PRO A 17 -15.40 44.80 -23.09
N ASN A 18 -14.63 45.73 -23.66
CA ASN A 18 -13.24 45.98 -23.29
C ASN A 18 -13.04 46.62 -21.90
N ASN A 19 -14.08 47.19 -21.29
CA ASN A 19 -14.00 47.91 -20.02
C ASN A 19 -14.73 47.20 -18.87
N THR A 20 -14.90 45.88 -18.93
CA THR A 20 -15.60 45.13 -17.87
C THR A 20 -14.68 44.16 -17.14
N ARG A 21 -14.88 44.00 -15.84
CA ARG A 21 -14.21 43.01 -15.00
C ARG A 21 -15.21 42.05 -14.37
N LEU A 22 -14.83 40.78 -14.32
CA LEU A 22 -15.54 39.73 -13.58
C LEU A 22 -14.78 39.44 -12.27
N ALA A 23 -15.44 39.67 -11.15
CA ALA A 23 -14.99 39.18 -9.84
C ALA A 23 -15.72 37.87 -9.52
N LEU A 24 -14.98 36.88 -9.00
CA LEU A 24 -15.50 35.60 -8.55
C LEU A 24 -15.10 35.36 -7.09
N ASP A 25 -16.08 35.13 -6.24
CA ASP A 25 -15.90 34.62 -4.89
C ASP A 25 -16.29 33.14 -4.86
N ILE A 26 -15.29 32.26 -4.85
CA ILE A 26 -15.48 30.82 -5.00
C ILE A 26 -15.41 30.16 -3.63
N GLY A 27 -16.58 29.87 -3.06
CA GLY A 27 -16.76 29.10 -1.84
C GLY A 27 -16.94 27.59 -2.09
N THR A 28 -17.10 26.83 -1.00
CA THR A 28 -17.31 25.37 -1.05
C THR A 28 -18.68 24.96 -1.59
N ASN A 29 -19.69 25.82 -1.45
CA ASN A 29 -21.09 25.58 -1.82
C ASN A 29 -21.74 26.75 -2.56
N SER A 30 -20.95 27.79 -2.87
CA SER A 30 -21.44 28.99 -3.54
C SER A 30 -20.36 29.58 -4.43
N ILE A 31 -20.78 30.15 -5.55
CA ILE A 31 -19.94 31.03 -6.37
C ILE A 31 -20.64 32.38 -6.44
N GLY A 32 -20.14 33.34 -5.67
CA GLY A 32 -20.49 34.75 -5.83
C GLY A 32 -19.82 35.29 -7.08
N TRP A 33 -20.53 36.10 -7.86
CA TRP A 33 -19.96 36.74 -9.03
C TRP A 33 -20.48 38.18 -9.18
N ALA A 34 -19.62 39.05 -9.70
CA ALA A 34 -19.97 40.42 -10.01
C ALA A 34 -19.28 40.83 -11.32
N ILE A 35 -20.05 41.44 -12.22
CA ILE A 35 -19.55 42.10 -13.42
C ILE A 35 -19.70 43.60 -13.19
N TYR A 36 -18.62 44.33 -13.34
CA TYR A 36 -18.62 45.79 -13.20
C TYR A 36 -17.79 46.45 -14.30
N GLU A 37 -18.18 47.67 -14.65
CA GLU A 37 -17.54 48.52 -15.63
C GLU A 37 -16.42 49.34 -14.99
N LEU A 38 -15.35 49.56 -15.75
CA LEU A 38 -14.22 50.41 -15.42
C LEU A 38 -14.21 51.66 -16.30
N ASN A 39 -13.69 52.77 -15.78
CA ASN A 39 -13.32 53.91 -16.62
C ASN A 39 -12.09 53.58 -17.52
N THR A 40 -11.80 54.47 -18.46
CA THR A 40 -10.69 54.35 -19.44
C THR A 40 -9.38 54.99 -18.95
N GLU A 41 -9.24 55.26 -17.65
CA GLU A 41 -8.03 55.88 -17.09
C GLU A 41 -6.87 54.87 -17.00
N GLN A 42 -5.61 55.36 -16.92
CA GLN A 42 -4.41 54.51 -16.78
C GLN A 42 -4.46 53.58 -15.55
N GLN A 43 -5.10 54.02 -14.46
CA GLN A 43 -5.44 53.19 -13.31
C GLN A 43 -6.96 53.04 -13.24
N PRO A 44 -7.53 52.03 -13.90
CA PRO A 44 -8.96 51.94 -14.09
C PRO A 44 -9.70 51.73 -12.77
N LYS A 45 -10.68 52.59 -12.49
CA LYS A 45 -11.55 52.55 -11.30
C LYS A 45 -12.94 52.00 -11.64
N PRO A 46 -13.58 51.26 -10.73
CA PRO A 46 -14.96 50.82 -10.91
C PRO A 46 -15.91 52.02 -11.00
N ILE A 47 -16.76 52.05 -12.03
CA ILE A 47 -17.75 53.12 -12.22
C ILE A 47 -19.19 52.64 -12.10
N LYS A 48 -19.45 51.36 -12.43
CA LYS A 48 -20.81 50.83 -12.43
C LYS A 48 -20.84 49.32 -12.23
N ILE A 49 -21.72 48.84 -11.35
CA ILE A 49 -22.04 47.42 -11.28
C ILE A 49 -23.03 47.08 -12.40
N ILE A 50 -22.65 46.16 -13.28
CA ILE A 50 -23.47 45.70 -14.40
C ILE A 50 -24.41 44.60 -13.93
N ALA A 51 -23.88 43.62 -13.20
CA ALA A 51 -24.65 42.50 -12.68
C ALA A 51 -23.93 41.85 -11.51
N THR A 52 -24.70 41.27 -10.59
CA THR A 52 -24.19 40.43 -9.52
C THR A 52 -25.08 39.21 -9.35
N GLY A 53 -24.54 38.17 -8.74
CA GLY A 53 -25.32 37.00 -8.38
C GLY A 53 -24.54 36.02 -7.54
N VAL A 54 -25.26 35.02 -7.04
CA VAL A 54 -24.66 33.90 -6.31
C VAL A 54 -25.23 32.62 -6.89
N ARG A 55 -24.34 31.72 -7.33
CA ARG A 55 -24.71 30.35 -7.68
C ARG A 55 -24.51 29.46 -6.46
N ILE A 56 -25.60 28.98 -5.87
CA ILE A 56 -25.58 28.01 -4.77
C ILE A 56 -25.63 26.58 -5.35
N PHE A 57 -24.86 25.66 -4.78
CA PHE A 57 -24.84 24.25 -5.16
C PHE A 57 -24.54 23.34 -3.96
N SER A 58 -24.95 22.08 -4.06
CA SER A 58 -24.66 21.07 -3.03
C SER A 58 -23.17 20.73 -2.98
N SER A 59 -22.63 20.47 -1.79
CA SER A 59 -21.21 20.10 -1.58
C SER A 59 -20.80 18.76 -2.21
N GLY A 60 -21.76 17.95 -2.69
CA GLY A 60 -21.52 16.59 -3.19
C GLY A 60 -21.08 15.60 -2.10
N ARG A 61 -21.37 15.94 -0.84
CA ARG A 61 -21.06 15.14 0.35
C ARG A 61 -22.36 14.77 1.08
N ASN A 62 -22.28 13.75 1.91
CA ASN A 62 -23.37 13.35 2.80
C ASN A 62 -23.38 14.27 4.04
N ASP A 63 -24.55 14.78 4.41
CA ASP A 63 -24.71 15.78 5.46
C ASP A 63 -24.37 15.26 6.86
N LYS A 64 -24.41 13.94 7.07
CA LYS A 64 -24.15 13.33 8.40
C LYS A 64 -22.67 13.08 8.69
N ASP A 65 -21.91 12.65 7.70
CA ASP A 65 -20.53 12.18 7.89
C ASP A 65 -19.51 12.90 7.00
N TYR A 66 -19.96 13.88 6.21
CA TYR A 66 -19.15 14.68 5.28
C TYR A 66 -18.34 13.85 4.27
N THR A 67 -18.69 12.57 4.10
CA THR A 67 -18.07 11.70 3.11
C THR A 67 -18.58 12.02 1.71
N THR A 68 -17.73 11.82 0.70
CA THR A 68 -18.15 12.03 -0.69
C THR A 68 -19.18 10.98 -1.11
N LEU A 69 -20.18 11.37 -1.89
CA LEU A 69 -21.17 10.42 -2.44
C LEU A 69 -20.51 9.28 -3.25
N ASN A 70 -19.38 9.59 -3.90
CA ASN A 70 -18.56 8.63 -4.62
C ASN A 70 -17.90 7.57 -3.73
N ALA A 71 -17.55 7.89 -2.48
CA ALA A 71 -16.99 6.93 -1.53
C ALA A 71 -18.04 5.86 -1.17
N THR A 72 -19.27 6.28 -0.85
CA THR A 72 -20.39 5.37 -0.57
C THR A 72 -20.71 4.49 -1.78
N ARG A 73 -20.79 5.09 -2.98
CA ARG A 73 -20.97 4.34 -4.24
C ARG A 73 -19.88 3.29 -4.44
N ARG A 74 -18.61 3.66 -4.17
CA ARG A 74 -17.45 2.75 -4.28
C ARG A 74 -17.55 1.59 -3.29
N LYS A 75 -17.93 1.84 -2.03
CA LYS A 75 -18.12 0.82 -0.98
C LYS A 75 -19.20 -0.19 -1.37
N ASN A 76 -20.37 0.28 -1.78
CA ASN A 76 -21.48 -0.59 -2.20
C ASN A 76 -21.12 -1.43 -3.44
N ARG A 77 -20.40 -0.84 -4.40
CA ARG A 77 -19.89 -1.56 -5.58
C ARG A 77 -18.87 -2.64 -5.19
N LEU A 78 -18.00 -2.38 -4.22
CA LEU A 78 -17.04 -3.36 -3.72
C LEU A 78 -17.77 -4.57 -3.09
N GLN A 79 -18.75 -4.33 -2.22
CA GLN A 79 -19.53 -5.38 -1.57
C GLN A 79 -20.27 -6.28 -2.58
N ARG A 80 -20.92 -5.69 -3.59
CA ARG A 80 -21.55 -6.45 -4.69
C ARG A 80 -20.54 -7.33 -5.41
N ARG A 81 -19.41 -6.76 -5.85
CA ARG A 81 -18.34 -7.53 -6.51
C ARG A 81 -17.78 -8.65 -5.64
N GLN A 82 -17.63 -8.43 -4.33
CA GLN A 82 -17.17 -9.46 -3.40
C GLN A 82 -18.18 -10.62 -3.32
N ARG A 83 -19.48 -10.31 -3.22
CA ARG A 83 -20.56 -11.29 -3.23
C ARG A 83 -20.58 -12.09 -4.53
N ASP A 84 -20.56 -11.43 -5.69
CA ASP A 84 -20.60 -12.10 -6.99
C ASP A 84 -19.41 -13.06 -7.16
N ARG A 85 -18.20 -12.60 -6.78
CA ARG A 85 -17.00 -13.43 -6.81
C ARG A 85 -17.05 -14.59 -5.82
N TYR A 86 -17.71 -14.41 -4.67
CA TYR A 86 -17.94 -15.50 -3.71
C TYR A 86 -18.88 -16.55 -4.31
N LEU A 87 -19.99 -16.12 -4.92
CA LEU A 87 -20.94 -17.02 -5.57
C LEU A 87 -20.29 -17.77 -6.75
N GLN A 88 -19.60 -17.08 -7.65
CA GLN A 88 -18.90 -17.70 -8.79
C GLN A 88 -17.91 -18.77 -8.33
N ARG A 89 -17.04 -18.47 -7.35
CA ARG A 89 -16.10 -19.48 -6.83
C ARG A 89 -16.80 -20.66 -6.19
N ARG A 90 -17.85 -20.40 -5.40
CA ARG A 90 -18.64 -21.45 -4.74
C ARG A 90 -19.30 -22.36 -5.76
N THR A 91 -19.90 -21.79 -6.81
CA THR A 91 -20.52 -22.56 -7.91
C THR A 91 -19.47 -23.40 -8.64
N TYR A 92 -18.32 -22.81 -8.99
CA TYR A 92 -17.23 -23.53 -9.65
C TYR A 92 -16.66 -24.66 -8.78
N LEU A 93 -16.50 -24.42 -7.47
CA LEU A 93 -16.06 -25.47 -6.55
C LEU A 93 -17.10 -26.58 -6.45
N LEU A 94 -18.40 -26.26 -6.39
CA LEU A 94 -19.46 -27.27 -6.37
C LEU A 94 -19.47 -28.11 -7.65
N SER A 95 -19.26 -27.51 -8.82
CA SER A 95 -19.15 -28.27 -10.06
C SER A 95 -17.93 -29.19 -10.06
N LEU A 96 -16.78 -28.75 -9.51
CA LEU A 96 -15.61 -29.61 -9.36
C LEU A 96 -15.84 -30.76 -8.38
N LEU A 97 -16.48 -30.47 -7.23
CA LEU A 97 -16.81 -31.49 -6.23
C LEU A 97 -17.71 -32.58 -6.83
N ARG A 98 -18.75 -32.19 -7.58
CA ARG A 98 -19.64 -33.15 -8.26
C ARG A 98 -18.91 -33.95 -9.33
N LYS A 99 -18.17 -33.27 -10.22
CA LYS A 99 -17.41 -33.91 -11.31
C LYS A 99 -16.45 -35.00 -10.83
N HIS A 100 -15.93 -34.87 -9.61
CA HIS A 100 -14.98 -35.82 -9.03
C HIS A 100 -15.60 -36.70 -7.92
N GLY A 101 -16.92 -36.73 -7.76
CA GLY A 101 -17.59 -37.59 -6.77
C GLY A 101 -17.29 -37.23 -5.30
N LEU A 102 -16.94 -35.98 -5.00
CA LEU A 102 -16.73 -35.48 -3.64
C LEU A 102 -18.01 -34.91 -3.01
N ILE A 103 -19.13 -34.91 -3.73
CA ILE A 103 -20.47 -34.62 -3.21
C ILE A 103 -21.43 -35.62 -3.87
N PRO A 104 -22.45 -36.13 -3.13
CA PRO A 104 -23.48 -37.00 -3.69
C PRO A 104 -24.18 -36.36 -4.89
N GLU A 105 -24.52 -37.17 -5.89
CA GLU A 105 -25.32 -36.71 -7.04
C GLU A 105 -26.75 -36.36 -6.61
N ASP A 106 -27.31 -37.15 -5.69
CA ASP A 106 -28.61 -36.90 -5.07
C ASP A 106 -28.62 -35.57 -4.28
N PRO A 107 -29.48 -34.61 -4.65
CA PRO A 107 -29.58 -33.32 -3.96
C PRO A 107 -29.92 -33.42 -2.47
N PHE A 108 -30.69 -34.42 -2.05
CA PHE A 108 -31.08 -34.59 -0.65
C PHE A 108 -29.87 -34.99 0.20
N SER A 109 -29.14 -36.02 -0.22
CA SER A 109 -27.90 -36.49 0.39
C SER A 109 -26.83 -35.40 0.41
N ALA A 110 -26.69 -34.65 -0.68
CA ALA A 110 -25.78 -33.51 -0.75
C ALA A 110 -26.14 -32.40 0.26
N LYS A 111 -27.44 -32.19 0.54
CA LYS A 111 -27.91 -31.23 1.53
C LYS A 111 -27.61 -31.70 2.96
N ASN A 112 -27.71 -33.01 3.23
CA ASN A 112 -27.45 -33.61 4.54
C ASN A 112 -25.99 -33.48 5.00
N LEU A 113 -25.03 -33.35 4.08
CA LEU A 113 -23.64 -33.01 4.42
C LEU A 113 -23.49 -31.72 5.23
N LYS A 114 -24.48 -30.82 5.20
CA LYS A 114 -24.45 -29.58 6.00
C LYS A 114 -24.52 -29.83 7.50
N ILE A 115 -25.15 -30.94 7.92
CA ILE A 115 -25.30 -31.34 9.33
C ILE A 115 -23.94 -31.67 9.94
N LEU A 116 -23.04 -32.25 9.14
CA LEU A 116 -21.70 -32.62 9.58
C LEU A 116 -20.86 -31.39 9.94
N ASN A 117 -20.18 -31.49 11.09
CA ASN A 117 -19.30 -30.45 11.58
C ASN A 117 -18.02 -30.38 10.72
N PRO A 118 -17.80 -29.28 9.97
CA PRO A 118 -16.65 -29.20 9.08
C PRO A 118 -15.31 -29.10 9.83
N TYR A 119 -15.29 -28.61 11.07
CA TYR A 119 -14.06 -28.54 11.87
C TYR A 119 -13.62 -29.95 12.30
N GLU A 120 -14.57 -30.77 12.73
CA GLU A 120 -14.33 -32.18 13.04
C GLU A 120 -13.78 -32.93 11.85
N LEU A 121 -14.41 -32.81 10.68
CA LEU A 121 -13.95 -33.46 9.45
C LEU A 121 -12.53 -32.99 9.07
N ARG A 122 -12.25 -31.69 9.18
CA ARG A 122 -10.90 -31.12 8.93
C ARG A 122 -9.86 -31.62 9.94
N ALA A 123 -10.23 -31.93 11.17
CA ALA A 123 -9.32 -32.49 12.17
C ALA A 123 -9.10 -34.00 11.96
N LYS A 124 -10.20 -34.76 11.83
CA LYS A 124 -10.19 -36.23 11.62
C LYS A 124 -9.45 -36.61 10.34
N GLY A 125 -9.68 -35.86 9.25
CA GLY A 125 -9.04 -36.09 7.95
C GLY A 125 -7.53 -35.89 7.90
N LEU A 126 -6.89 -35.46 8.99
CA LEU A 126 -5.43 -35.46 9.09
C LEU A 126 -4.86 -36.84 9.42
N ASN A 127 -5.64 -37.67 10.11
CA ASN A 127 -5.18 -38.93 10.70
C ASN A 127 -5.96 -40.17 10.20
N LYS A 128 -7.20 -40.00 9.79
CA LYS A 128 -8.10 -41.10 9.42
C LYS A 128 -8.63 -40.93 8.00
N LYS A 129 -8.94 -42.05 7.34
CA LYS A 129 -9.70 -42.06 6.08
C LYS A 129 -11.06 -41.41 6.32
N LEU A 130 -11.38 -40.38 5.55
CA LEU A 130 -12.75 -39.85 5.46
C LEU A 130 -13.47 -40.51 4.28
N ASP A 131 -14.79 -40.60 4.40
CA ASP A 131 -15.63 -40.74 3.22
C ASP A 131 -15.38 -39.58 2.24
N LEU A 132 -15.45 -39.84 0.94
CA LEU A 132 -15.14 -38.85 -0.10
C LEU A 132 -16.09 -37.64 -0.03
N HIS A 133 -17.36 -37.85 0.31
CA HIS A 133 -18.33 -36.78 0.47
C HIS A 133 -18.05 -35.93 1.71
N HIS A 134 -17.57 -36.56 2.78
CA HIS A 134 -17.10 -35.87 3.98
C HIS A 134 -15.85 -35.03 3.70
N PHE A 135 -14.91 -35.55 2.90
CA PHE A 135 -13.76 -34.75 2.45
C PHE A 135 -14.20 -33.56 1.59
N GLY A 136 -15.17 -33.75 0.68
CA GLY A 136 -15.76 -32.66 -0.08
C GLY A 136 -16.41 -31.58 0.79
N ARG A 137 -17.11 -31.98 1.87
CA ARG A 137 -17.65 -31.05 2.88
C ARG A 137 -16.55 -30.22 3.55
N ALA A 138 -15.42 -30.83 3.89
CA ALA A 138 -14.25 -30.12 4.45
C ALA A 138 -13.68 -29.09 3.46
N LEU A 139 -13.46 -29.47 2.20
CA LEU A 139 -12.98 -28.57 1.14
C LEU A 139 -13.94 -27.40 0.86
N PHE A 140 -15.24 -27.69 0.82
CA PHE A 140 -16.26 -26.66 0.64
C PHE A 140 -16.22 -25.61 1.75
N HIS A 141 -15.99 -26.04 3.00
CA HIS A 141 -15.85 -25.14 4.14
C HIS A 141 -14.58 -24.26 4.05
N LEU A 142 -13.45 -24.79 3.57
CA LEU A 142 -12.24 -24.00 3.33
C LEU A 142 -12.49 -22.85 2.34
N ASN A 143 -13.33 -23.03 1.32
CA ASN A 143 -13.72 -21.94 0.40
C ASN A 143 -14.55 -20.84 1.07
N GLN A 144 -15.41 -21.20 2.03
CA GLN A 144 -16.19 -20.22 2.79
C GLN A 144 -15.30 -19.39 3.72
N LYS A 145 -14.30 -20.03 4.33
CA LYS A 145 -13.39 -19.44 5.33
C LYS A 145 -11.93 -19.49 4.87
N ARG A 146 -11.66 -19.01 3.66
CA ARG A 146 -10.34 -19.14 3.01
C ARG A 146 -9.22 -18.27 3.60
N GLY A 147 -9.44 -17.56 4.70
CA GLY A 147 -8.47 -16.66 5.31
C GLY A 147 -8.22 -15.37 4.51
N PHE A 148 -7.82 -14.32 5.22
CA PHE A 148 -7.40 -13.05 4.62
C PHE A 148 -6.05 -13.23 3.92
N LYS A 149 -5.99 -12.89 2.63
CA LYS A 149 -4.71 -12.76 1.93
C LYS A 149 -4.25 -11.34 2.20
N SER A 150 -3.21 -11.18 3.03
CA SER A 150 -2.56 -9.88 3.18
C SER A 150 -2.14 -9.42 1.79
N ASN A 151 -2.64 -8.26 1.40
CA ASN A 151 -2.14 -7.59 0.22
C ASN A 151 -1.02 -6.72 0.75
N ARG A 152 0.18 -7.29 0.87
CA ARG A 152 1.33 -6.57 1.45
C ARG A 152 1.48 -5.17 0.80
N LYS A 153 1.20 -5.05 -0.49
CA LYS A 153 1.23 -3.78 -1.21
C LYS A 153 0.16 -2.73 -0.80
N SER A 154 -0.84 -3.05 0.04
CA SER A 154 -1.68 -2.03 0.68
C SER A 154 -0.96 -1.49 1.92
N ARG A 155 -0.34 -0.32 1.81
CA ARG A 155 0.51 0.27 2.85
C ARG A 155 -0.27 0.87 4.04
N ASP A 156 -1.44 0.30 4.36
CA ASP A 156 -2.22 0.71 5.54
C ASP A 156 -1.69 -0.03 6.79
N ILE A 157 -0.58 0.48 7.31
CA ILE A 157 0.25 -0.15 8.36
C ILE A 157 -0.57 -0.47 9.62
N LYS A 158 -1.61 0.33 9.92
CA LYS A 158 -2.40 0.19 11.16
C LYS A 158 -3.32 -1.03 11.14
N GLU A 159 -4.13 -1.19 10.09
CA GLU A 159 -5.03 -2.36 9.97
C GLU A 159 -4.24 -3.65 9.75
N ASP A 160 -3.20 -3.61 8.92
CA ASP A 160 -2.33 -4.77 8.68
C ASP A 160 -1.58 -5.17 9.95
N GLY A 161 -1.14 -4.20 10.76
CA GLY A 161 -0.52 -4.45 12.06
C GLY A 161 -1.42 -5.24 13.00
N LEU A 162 -2.72 -4.93 13.01
CA LEU A 162 -3.68 -5.62 13.85
C LEU A 162 -3.96 -7.05 13.40
N ILE A 163 -4.21 -7.24 12.09
CA ILE A 163 -4.43 -8.57 11.52
C ILE A 163 -3.20 -9.45 11.76
N ASN A 164 -2.00 -8.91 11.57
CA ASN A 164 -0.74 -9.64 11.79
C ASN A 164 -0.55 -10.02 13.26
N LYS A 165 -0.87 -9.13 14.21
CA LYS A 165 -0.86 -9.44 15.65
C LYS A 165 -1.81 -10.59 15.98
N SER A 166 -3.05 -10.55 15.48
CA SER A 166 -4.03 -11.61 15.71
C SER A 166 -3.66 -12.95 15.06
N VAL A 167 -3.05 -12.92 13.87
CA VAL A 167 -2.50 -14.12 13.22
C VAL A 167 -1.35 -14.71 14.03
N LYS A 168 -0.46 -13.87 14.57
CA LYS A 168 0.64 -14.31 15.45
C LYS A 168 0.10 -14.97 16.72
N ALA A 169 -0.81 -14.30 17.42
CA ALA A 169 -1.46 -14.85 18.62
C ALA A 169 -2.17 -16.18 18.32
N SER A 170 -2.79 -16.31 17.14
CA SER A 170 -3.43 -17.58 16.73
C SER A 170 -2.43 -18.71 16.51
N LYS A 171 -1.23 -18.41 16.00
CA LYS A 171 -0.17 -19.42 15.85
C LYS A 171 0.39 -19.85 17.20
N GLU A 172 0.65 -18.91 18.10
CA GLU A 172 1.10 -19.18 19.48
C GLU A 172 0.07 -20.07 20.21
N LEU A 173 -1.22 -19.76 20.08
CA LEU A 173 -2.29 -20.62 20.62
C LEU A 173 -2.35 -22.00 19.94
N MET A 174 -2.12 -22.09 18.62
CA MET A 174 -2.05 -23.38 17.93
C MET A 174 -0.90 -24.25 18.46
N GLU A 175 0.25 -23.64 18.75
CA GLU A 175 1.41 -24.31 19.35
C GLU A 175 1.10 -24.79 20.77
N GLN A 176 0.51 -23.94 21.61
CA GLN A 176 0.05 -24.33 22.96
C GLN A 176 -0.95 -25.48 22.96
N TYR A 177 -1.86 -25.50 21.97
CA TYR A 177 -2.82 -26.59 21.80
C TYR A 177 -2.23 -27.82 21.08
N ASN A 178 -0.95 -27.78 20.71
CA ASN A 178 -0.26 -28.79 19.92
C ASN A 178 -1.07 -29.18 18.66
N CYS A 179 -1.43 -28.18 17.86
CA CYS A 179 -2.25 -28.31 16.66
C CYS A 179 -1.43 -28.06 15.39
N ARG A 180 -1.55 -28.98 14.43
CA ARG A 180 -0.84 -28.94 13.14
C ARG A 180 -1.52 -28.03 12.14
N THR A 181 -2.84 -27.85 12.25
CA THR A 181 -3.61 -27.04 11.31
C THR A 181 -4.62 -26.16 12.02
N TYR A 182 -5.10 -25.13 11.33
CA TYR A 182 -6.09 -24.23 11.90
C TYR A 182 -7.43 -24.92 12.12
N GLY A 183 -7.86 -25.82 11.22
CA GLY A 183 -9.06 -26.64 11.40
C GLY A 183 -9.00 -27.55 12.64
N GLU A 184 -7.85 -28.19 12.88
CA GLU A 184 -7.62 -28.99 14.09
C GLU A 184 -7.71 -28.14 15.38
N PHE A 185 -7.10 -26.95 15.36
CA PHE A 185 -7.20 -26.00 16.46
C PHE A 185 -8.64 -25.55 16.73
N LEU A 186 -9.39 -25.20 15.68
CA LEU A 186 -10.79 -24.83 15.82
C LEU A 186 -11.66 -25.99 16.34
N TRP A 187 -11.35 -27.22 15.97
CA TRP A 187 -12.04 -28.40 16.49
C TRP A 187 -11.76 -28.62 17.98
N LYS A 188 -10.50 -28.56 18.44
CA LYS A 188 -10.19 -28.67 19.87
C LYS A 188 -10.87 -27.57 20.70
N ARG A 189 -10.93 -26.34 20.18
CA ARG A 189 -11.68 -25.24 20.82
C ARG A 189 -13.18 -25.51 20.87
N PHE A 190 -13.75 -26.05 19.79
CA PHE A 190 -15.15 -26.44 19.72
C PHE A 190 -15.49 -27.47 20.81
N GLN A 191 -14.66 -28.51 20.97
CA GLN A 191 -14.86 -29.55 21.99
C GLN A 191 -14.80 -28.97 23.41
N LYS A 192 -13.79 -28.15 23.72
CA LYS A 192 -13.69 -27.48 25.04
C LYS A 192 -14.90 -26.60 25.33
N MET A 193 -15.41 -25.89 24.32
CA MET A 193 -16.61 -25.05 24.44
C MET A 193 -17.86 -25.89 24.72
N GLU A 194 -18.02 -27.04 24.06
CA GLU A 194 -19.14 -27.95 24.35
C GLU A 194 -19.04 -28.55 25.74
N GLU A 195 -17.83 -28.86 26.21
CA GLU A 195 -17.58 -29.35 27.56
C GLU A 195 -17.92 -28.29 28.62
N SER A 196 -17.48 -27.04 28.45
CA SER A 196 -17.80 -25.96 29.40
C SER A 196 -19.29 -25.65 29.49
N ARG A 197 -20.06 -25.84 28.40
CA ARG A 197 -21.52 -25.66 28.38
C ARG A 197 -22.28 -26.69 29.22
N LYS A 198 -21.66 -27.83 29.52
CA LYS A 198 -22.26 -28.86 30.38
C LYS A 198 -22.13 -28.52 31.87
N THR A 199 -21.33 -27.52 32.24
CA THR A 199 -21.12 -27.10 33.63
C THR A 199 -21.85 -25.77 33.90
N PRO A 200 -22.91 -25.75 34.76
CA PRO A 200 -23.60 -24.53 35.14
C PRO A 200 -22.64 -23.53 35.83
N GLY A 201 -22.71 -22.25 35.46
CA GLY A 201 -21.93 -21.18 36.11
C GLY A 201 -20.52 -20.93 35.55
N SER A 202 -20.05 -21.66 34.53
CA SER A 202 -18.76 -21.38 33.90
C SER A 202 -18.78 -20.03 33.15
N GLN A 203 -17.88 -19.12 33.53
CA GLN A 203 -17.74 -17.81 32.87
C GLN A 203 -17.20 -18.03 31.44
N GLN A 204 -17.92 -17.48 30.47
CA GLN A 204 -17.97 -17.94 29.08
C GLN A 204 -16.77 -17.54 28.22
N ASP A 205 -15.95 -18.53 27.85
CA ASP A 205 -15.14 -18.46 26.62
C ASP A 205 -15.80 -19.26 25.48
N ASN A 206 -17.05 -18.87 25.17
CA ASN A 206 -17.99 -19.60 24.32
C ASN A 206 -17.75 -19.49 22.79
N TRP A 207 -16.54 -19.12 22.35
CA TRP A 207 -16.30 -18.69 20.96
C TRP A 207 -15.28 -19.55 20.24
N ILE A 208 -15.73 -20.20 19.16
CA ILE A 208 -14.89 -20.99 18.24
C ILE A 208 -14.11 -20.07 17.28
N LEU A 209 -14.68 -18.91 16.89
CA LEU A 209 -14.12 -18.00 15.87
C LEU A 209 -13.75 -16.63 16.44
N ALA A 210 -12.97 -15.86 15.67
CA ALA A 210 -12.60 -14.47 15.94
C ALA A 210 -13.79 -13.62 16.43
N ARG A 211 -13.66 -13.02 17.60
CA ARG A 211 -14.51 -11.90 18.03
C ARG A 211 -13.60 -10.73 18.44
N ARG A 212 -14.07 -9.51 18.19
CA ARG A 212 -13.52 -8.30 18.80
C ARG A 212 -13.96 -8.31 20.26
N VAL A 213 -13.01 -8.38 21.20
CA VAL A 213 -13.34 -8.33 22.63
C VAL A 213 -13.89 -6.93 22.92
N ILE A 214 -15.13 -6.85 23.40
CA ILE A 214 -15.73 -5.58 23.86
C ILE A 214 -15.49 -5.53 25.37
N GLY A 215 -14.76 -4.53 25.87
CA GLY A 215 -14.69 -4.20 27.30
C GLY A 215 -13.37 -4.51 28.03
N ALA A 216 -12.42 -5.26 27.45
CA ALA A 216 -11.05 -5.29 27.97
C ALA A 216 -10.24 -4.14 27.36
N ALA A 217 -9.25 -3.60 28.09
CA ALA A 217 -8.47 -2.40 27.79
C ALA A 217 -7.64 -2.38 26.47
N SER A 218 -8.02 -3.13 25.43
CA SER A 218 -7.55 -2.93 24.06
C SER A 218 -8.73 -3.04 23.10
N LYS A 219 -9.14 -1.93 22.48
CA LYS A 219 -10.26 -1.86 21.53
C LYS A 219 -10.06 -2.65 20.22
N ASP A 220 -8.96 -3.37 20.03
CA ASP A 220 -8.57 -3.84 18.69
C ASP A 220 -8.17 -5.33 18.55
N ASN A 221 -7.94 -6.13 19.60
CA ASN A 221 -7.43 -7.49 19.36
C ASN A 221 -8.53 -8.52 18.97
N TYR A 222 -8.36 -9.21 17.83
CA TYR A 222 -9.05 -10.49 17.58
C TYR A 222 -8.31 -11.61 18.31
N VAL A 223 -9.04 -12.43 19.08
CA VAL A 223 -8.48 -13.56 19.85
C VAL A 223 -8.00 -14.70 18.94
N VAL A 224 -8.69 -14.95 17.82
CA VAL A 224 -8.41 -16.07 16.90
C VAL A 224 -8.67 -15.66 15.46
N TYR A 225 -7.64 -15.56 14.62
CA TYR A 225 -7.73 -15.12 13.22
C TYR A 225 -6.81 -15.96 12.32
N SER A 226 -7.27 -16.29 11.12
CA SER A 226 -6.47 -17.01 10.12
C SER A 226 -6.15 -16.16 8.91
N ASN A 227 -4.88 -16.20 8.50
CA ASN A 227 -4.47 -15.71 7.19
C ASN A 227 -4.60 -16.81 6.11
N ARG A 228 -4.48 -16.41 4.85
CA ARG A 228 -4.57 -17.31 3.69
C ARG A 228 -3.53 -18.43 3.75
N ASP A 229 -2.34 -18.18 4.25
CA ASP A 229 -1.25 -19.17 4.25
C ASP A 229 -1.49 -20.31 5.23
N MET A 230 -2.06 -20.02 6.41
CA MET A 230 -2.50 -21.05 7.35
C MET A 230 -3.51 -22.00 6.69
N ILE A 231 -4.48 -21.45 5.96
CA ILE A 231 -5.52 -22.24 5.29
C ILE A 231 -4.95 -23.00 4.07
N LYS A 232 -4.01 -22.44 3.32
CA LYS A 232 -3.29 -23.15 2.24
C LYS A 232 -2.48 -24.33 2.78
N LYS A 233 -1.73 -24.12 3.88
CA LYS A 233 -0.96 -25.18 4.54
C LYS A 233 -1.87 -26.30 5.03
N GLU A 234 -3.01 -25.95 5.61
CA GLU A 234 -4.03 -26.92 6.02
C GLU A 234 -4.60 -27.68 4.83
N PHE A 235 -4.99 -27.00 3.74
CA PHE A 235 -5.47 -27.66 2.53
C PHE A 235 -4.47 -28.70 2.03
N ASN A 236 -3.19 -28.34 1.96
CA ASN A 236 -2.15 -29.25 1.50
C ASN A 236 -2.03 -30.46 2.43
N ARG A 237 -1.92 -30.25 3.74
CA ARG A 237 -1.85 -31.34 4.74
C ARG A 237 -3.05 -32.28 4.69
N LEU A 238 -4.25 -31.73 4.56
CA LEU A 238 -5.48 -32.51 4.41
C LEU A 238 -5.47 -33.33 3.13
N TRP A 239 -5.10 -32.72 2.00
CA TRP A 239 -5.04 -33.40 0.72
C TRP A 239 -4.00 -34.52 0.73
N ASP A 240 -2.81 -34.26 1.25
CA ASP A 240 -1.71 -35.23 1.30
C ASP A 240 -1.98 -36.40 2.26
N SER A 241 -2.83 -36.19 3.27
CA SER A 241 -3.31 -37.27 4.14
C SER A 241 -4.38 -38.11 3.42
N GLN A 242 -5.38 -37.47 2.83
CA GLN A 242 -6.50 -38.17 2.19
C GLN A 242 -6.12 -38.87 0.87
N SER A 243 -5.11 -38.37 0.14
CA SER A 243 -4.61 -39.02 -1.08
C SER A 243 -3.98 -40.40 -0.85
N ARG A 244 -3.59 -40.72 0.39
CA ARG A 244 -3.11 -42.05 0.77
C ARG A 244 -4.23 -43.10 0.78
N PHE A 245 -5.47 -42.65 0.96
CA PHE A 245 -6.64 -43.54 1.11
C PHE A 245 -7.53 -43.58 -0.14
N HIS A 246 -7.35 -42.64 -1.08
CA HIS A 246 -8.22 -42.45 -2.24
C HIS A 246 -7.40 -42.22 -3.50
N GLU A 247 -7.44 -43.16 -4.44
CA GLU A 247 -6.63 -43.14 -5.67
C GLU A 247 -6.85 -41.87 -6.50
N GLN A 248 -8.10 -41.46 -6.66
CA GLN A 248 -8.47 -40.26 -7.42
C GLN A 248 -7.87 -38.95 -6.88
N LEU A 249 -7.45 -38.91 -5.61
CA LEU A 249 -6.84 -37.72 -5.01
C LEU A 249 -5.32 -37.66 -5.22
N LYS A 250 -4.70 -38.71 -5.77
CA LYS A 250 -3.26 -38.74 -6.08
C LYS A 250 -2.91 -37.91 -7.32
N ASP A 251 -3.88 -37.62 -8.20
CA ASP A 251 -3.65 -36.75 -9.35
C ASP A 251 -3.41 -35.29 -8.92
N LYS A 252 -2.17 -34.83 -9.15
CA LYS A 252 -1.75 -33.46 -8.87
C LYS A 252 -2.55 -32.41 -9.66
N ASN A 253 -3.01 -32.74 -10.87
CA ASN A 253 -3.84 -31.83 -11.67
C ASN A 253 -5.20 -31.59 -11.00
N ILE A 254 -5.77 -32.60 -10.33
CA ILE A 254 -7.00 -32.45 -9.56
C ILE A 254 -6.73 -31.57 -8.33
N LYS A 255 -5.67 -31.85 -7.55
CA LYS A 255 -5.26 -31.02 -6.41
C LYS A 255 -5.13 -29.54 -6.80
N ASP A 256 -4.44 -29.26 -7.89
CA ASP A 256 -4.21 -27.89 -8.37
C ASP A 256 -5.51 -27.20 -8.82
N LYS A 257 -6.45 -27.92 -9.45
CA LYS A 257 -7.77 -27.39 -9.81
C LYS A 257 -8.55 -26.96 -8.56
N PHE A 258 -8.58 -27.81 -7.53
CA PHE A 258 -9.24 -27.49 -6.26
C PHE A 258 -8.54 -26.35 -5.52
N PHE A 259 -7.21 -26.37 -5.45
CA PHE A 259 -6.43 -25.29 -4.83
C PHE A 259 -6.72 -23.94 -5.49
N LYS A 260 -6.70 -23.89 -6.83
CA LYS A 260 -7.03 -22.70 -7.62
C LYS A 260 -8.49 -22.27 -7.38
N ALA A 261 -9.45 -23.20 -7.37
CA ALA A 261 -10.86 -22.89 -7.13
C ALA A 261 -11.08 -22.18 -5.78
N ILE A 262 -10.42 -22.65 -4.72
CA ILE A 262 -10.56 -22.12 -3.36
C ILE A 262 -9.81 -20.79 -3.22
N PHE A 263 -8.54 -20.74 -3.67
CA PHE A 263 -7.61 -19.67 -3.28
C PHE A 263 -7.36 -18.60 -4.34
N LYS A 264 -7.76 -18.80 -5.61
CA LYS A 264 -7.59 -17.77 -6.65
C LYS A 264 -8.32 -16.49 -6.25
N GLN A 265 -7.60 -15.39 -6.40
CA GLN A 265 -8.08 -14.03 -6.19
C GLN A 265 -7.61 -13.20 -7.38
N ARG A 266 -8.50 -12.39 -7.94
CA ARG A 266 -8.12 -11.50 -9.05
C ARG A 266 -7.05 -10.51 -8.56
N PRO A 267 -6.09 -10.14 -9.42
CA PRO A 267 -5.08 -9.13 -9.07
C PRO A 267 -5.76 -7.82 -8.68
N LEU A 268 -5.11 -7.06 -7.80
CA LEU A 268 -5.56 -5.74 -7.44
C LEU A 268 -5.17 -4.75 -8.54
N LYS A 269 -6.02 -3.74 -8.73
CA LYS A 269 -5.67 -2.62 -9.61
C LYS A 269 -4.67 -1.73 -8.89
N ALA A 270 -3.58 -1.39 -9.55
CA ALA A 270 -2.67 -0.38 -9.02
C ALA A 270 -3.29 1.02 -9.17
N PRO A 271 -2.91 1.99 -8.32
CA PRO A 271 -3.26 3.40 -8.51
C PRO A 271 -2.69 3.92 -9.83
N ILE A 272 -3.44 4.79 -10.51
CA ILE A 272 -2.94 5.47 -11.71
C ILE A 272 -1.88 6.49 -11.28
N VAL A 273 -0.69 6.36 -11.85
CA VAL A 273 0.42 7.29 -11.62
C VAL A 273 0.23 8.54 -12.47
N GLY A 274 0.40 9.73 -11.89
CA GLY A 274 0.32 10.99 -12.65
C GLY A 274 1.50 11.18 -13.61
N ASN A 275 1.32 12.08 -14.58
CA ASN A 275 2.36 12.39 -15.57
C ASN A 275 3.28 13.53 -15.10
N CYS A 276 4.52 13.50 -15.58
CA CYS A 276 5.50 14.56 -15.45
C CYS A 276 5.10 15.74 -16.34
N ALA A 277 5.14 16.96 -15.80
CA ALA A 277 4.83 18.16 -16.58
C ALA A 277 5.91 18.50 -17.63
N LEU A 278 7.15 18.04 -17.45
CA LEU A 278 8.28 18.35 -18.35
C LEU A 278 8.35 17.41 -19.54
N THR A 279 8.07 16.12 -19.35
CA THR A 279 8.23 15.11 -20.42
C THR A 279 6.94 14.41 -20.82
N GLY A 280 5.83 14.61 -20.11
CA GLY A 280 4.57 13.88 -20.34
C GLY A 280 4.58 12.42 -19.85
N GLU A 281 5.75 11.84 -19.60
CA GLU A 281 5.92 10.47 -19.09
C GLU A 281 5.42 10.28 -17.65
N ARG A 282 5.25 9.03 -17.22
CA ARG A 282 4.87 8.73 -15.83
C ARG A 282 5.92 9.26 -14.85
N ARG A 283 5.44 9.79 -13.72
CA ARG A 283 6.32 10.23 -12.62
C ARG A 283 7.11 9.06 -12.04
N ILE A 284 8.37 9.30 -11.71
CA ILE A 284 9.27 8.31 -11.13
C ILE A 284 8.79 7.84 -9.74
N HIS A 285 8.95 6.56 -9.43
CA HIS A 285 8.64 6.01 -8.11
C HIS A 285 9.69 6.44 -7.06
N LYS A 286 9.24 6.78 -5.84
CA LYS A 286 10.14 7.30 -4.81
C LYS A 286 11.15 6.28 -4.29
N ALA A 287 10.89 4.98 -4.42
CA ALA A 287 11.85 3.96 -4.00
C ALA A 287 13.09 3.89 -4.89
N LEU A 288 13.07 4.49 -6.10
CA LEU A 288 14.19 4.39 -7.03
C LEU A 288 15.44 5.11 -6.50
N PRO A 289 16.62 4.47 -6.52
CA PRO A 289 17.90 5.07 -6.19
C PRO A 289 18.18 6.40 -6.91
N SER A 290 17.85 6.53 -8.19
CA SER A 290 17.94 7.81 -8.92
C SER A 290 17.07 8.90 -8.30
N PHE A 291 15.83 8.58 -7.88
CA PHE A 291 14.98 9.53 -7.16
C PHE A 291 15.56 9.87 -5.78
N GLN A 292 16.07 8.90 -5.03
CA GLN A 292 16.71 9.14 -3.73
C GLN A 292 17.89 10.10 -3.89
N LYS A 293 18.77 9.85 -4.87
CA LYS A 293 19.91 10.72 -5.20
C LYS A 293 19.46 12.13 -5.58
N PHE A 294 18.51 12.25 -6.51
CA PHE A 294 17.93 13.54 -6.91
C PHE A 294 17.40 14.34 -5.71
N ARG A 295 16.62 13.69 -4.84
CA ARG A 295 16.04 14.34 -3.66
C ARG A 295 17.13 14.81 -2.69
N ILE A 296 18.14 13.99 -2.44
CA ILE A 296 19.26 14.32 -1.54
C ILE A 296 20.04 15.51 -2.09
N LEU A 297 20.45 15.47 -3.37
CA LEU A 297 21.18 16.57 -3.99
C LEU A 297 20.35 17.86 -3.99
N LYS A 298 19.07 17.78 -4.32
CA LYS A 298 18.15 18.92 -4.25
C LYS A 298 18.09 19.51 -2.84
N GLU A 299 17.98 18.69 -1.79
CA GLU A 299 17.92 19.21 -0.42
C GLU A 299 19.24 19.84 0.02
N LEU A 300 20.37 19.21 -0.30
CA LEU A 300 21.68 19.70 0.12
C LEU A 300 22.13 20.94 -0.67
N ASN A 301 21.75 21.07 -1.95
CA ASN A 301 22.06 22.28 -2.71
C ASN A 301 21.23 23.49 -2.27
N ASN A 302 20.07 23.26 -1.65
CA ASN A 302 19.26 24.30 -1.02
C ASN A 302 19.63 24.54 0.46
N LEU A 303 20.59 23.78 1.01
CA LEU A 303 21.01 23.92 2.40
C LEU A 303 21.88 25.16 2.56
N ALA A 304 21.49 26.02 3.49
CA ALA A 304 22.18 27.26 3.82
C ALA A 304 22.27 27.39 5.34
N TYR A 305 23.40 27.91 5.84
CA TYR A 305 23.46 28.35 7.23
C TYR A 305 22.93 29.79 7.33
N ILE A 306 22.41 30.15 8.51
CA ILE A 306 21.95 31.50 8.80
C ILE A 306 23.01 32.17 9.68
N ASP A 307 23.68 33.20 9.14
CA ASP A 307 24.71 33.93 9.87
C ASP A 307 24.14 34.69 11.07
N ASN A 308 25.01 35.30 11.89
CA ASN A 308 24.59 36.06 13.07
C ASN A 308 23.83 37.36 12.73
N LYS A 309 23.81 37.77 11.45
CA LYS A 309 23.06 38.92 10.94
C LYS A 309 21.70 38.49 10.34
N GLY A 310 21.39 37.19 10.34
CA GLY A 310 20.16 36.64 9.79
C GLY A 310 20.20 36.39 8.27
N HIS A 311 21.36 36.55 7.62
CA HIS A 311 21.48 36.26 6.19
C HIS A 311 21.57 34.76 5.93
N SER A 312 20.90 34.32 4.86
CA SER A 312 21.00 32.94 4.40
C SER A 312 22.21 32.79 3.48
N CYS A 313 23.16 31.96 3.89
CA CYS A 313 24.42 31.69 3.18
C CYS A 313 24.41 30.26 2.62
N PRO A 314 24.17 30.06 1.31
CA PRO A 314 24.13 28.73 0.70
C PRO A 314 25.47 28.00 0.82
N ILE A 315 25.44 26.77 1.32
CA ILE A 315 26.67 26.00 1.56
C ILE A 315 27.40 25.69 0.26
N THR A 316 26.68 25.40 -0.83
CA THR A 316 27.27 25.09 -2.14
C THR A 316 27.99 26.27 -2.78
N LYS A 317 27.78 27.50 -2.30
CA LYS A 317 28.47 28.70 -2.78
C LYS A 317 29.72 29.04 -1.96
N LEU A 318 30.00 28.29 -0.87
CA LEU A 318 31.24 28.42 -0.10
C LEU A 318 32.41 27.79 -0.85
N GLU A 319 33.61 28.27 -0.56
CA GLU A 319 34.85 27.59 -0.91
C GLU A 319 34.82 26.17 -0.30
N ARG A 320 35.03 25.13 -1.11
CA ARG A 320 34.91 23.70 -0.71
C ARG A 320 33.50 23.26 -0.27
N GLY A 321 32.47 24.03 -0.58
CA GLY A 321 31.07 23.68 -0.29
C GLY A 321 30.61 22.36 -0.90
N LEU A 322 31.02 22.08 -2.14
CA LEU A 322 30.72 20.81 -2.83
C LEU A 322 31.45 19.63 -2.19
N GLU A 323 32.71 19.78 -1.79
CA GLU A 323 33.45 18.74 -1.06
C GLU A 323 32.75 18.38 0.24
N PHE A 324 32.30 19.39 1.00
CA PHE A 324 31.54 19.15 2.23
C PHE A 324 30.23 18.40 1.96
N ARG A 325 29.47 18.80 0.94
CA ARG A 325 28.23 18.13 0.54
C ARG A 325 28.48 16.65 0.23
N ASP A 326 29.50 16.36 -0.58
CA ASP A 326 29.78 15.00 -1.04
C ASP A 326 30.31 14.12 0.10
N LYS A 327 31.08 14.70 1.03
CA LYS A 327 31.46 14.06 2.30
C LYS A 327 30.23 13.73 3.14
N LEU A 328 29.30 14.67 3.30
CA LEU A 328 28.06 14.46 4.06
C LEU A 328 27.21 13.34 3.45
N ILE A 329 27.14 13.27 2.12
CA ILE A 329 26.44 12.21 1.40
C ILE A 329 27.05 10.83 1.75
N THR A 330 28.36 10.71 1.60
CA THR A 330 29.09 9.45 1.77
C THR A 330 29.11 8.97 3.23
N GLU A 331 29.29 9.88 4.17
CA GLU A 331 29.39 9.55 5.60
C GLU A 331 28.03 9.33 6.27
N HIS A 332 26.97 9.97 5.78
CA HIS A 332 25.66 9.95 6.43
C HIS A 332 24.51 9.55 5.50
N PHE A 333 24.30 10.25 4.39
CA PHE A 333 23.05 10.06 3.62
C PHE A 333 22.94 8.71 2.91
N LEU A 334 24.05 8.06 2.56
CA LEU A 334 24.02 6.70 2.00
C LEU A 334 23.87 5.60 3.07
N LYS A 335 24.13 5.93 4.34
CA LYS A 335 24.21 4.95 5.45
C LYS A 335 23.04 5.02 6.42
N LYS A 336 22.27 6.10 6.39
CA LYS A 336 21.17 6.39 7.34
C LYS A 336 19.88 6.67 6.59
N SER A 337 18.74 6.43 7.23
CA SER A 337 17.42 6.76 6.68
C SER A 337 17.04 8.23 6.89
N LYS A 338 17.66 8.87 7.89
CA LYS A 338 17.48 10.28 8.27
C LYS A 338 18.82 10.82 8.80
N VAL A 339 19.09 12.10 8.55
CA VAL A 339 20.26 12.81 9.08
C VAL A 339 19.76 14.06 9.80
N THR A 340 20.00 14.15 11.11
CA THR A 340 19.48 15.27 11.92
C THR A 340 20.30 16.53 11.70
N PHE A 341 19.69 17.71 11.86
CA PHE A 341 20.44 18.97 11.73
C PHE A 341 21.57 19.09 12.75
N ARG A 342 21.45 18.47 13.93
CA ARG A 342 22.56 18.36 14.90
C ARG A 342 23.77 17.59 14.34
N GLN A 343 23.53 16.54 13.55
CA GLN A 343 24.62 15.79 12.89
C GLN A 343 25.25 16.63 11.79
N ILE A 344 24.43 17.32 10.99
CA ILE A 344 24.89 18.22 9.94
C ILE A 344 25.73 19.35 10.53
N GLU A 345 25.27 19.97 11.62
CA GLU A 345 25.97 21.04 12.35
C GLU A 345 27.33 20.56 12.86
N LYS A 346 27.38 19.38 13.49
CA LYS A 346 28.65 18.80 13.94
C LYS A 346 29.61 18.59 12.78
N SER A 347 29.15 18.01 11.68
CA SER A 347 29.99 17.78 10.50
C SER A 347 30.43 19.10 9.86
N PHE A 348 29.55 20.11 9.83
CA PHE A 348 29.83 21.44 9.30
C PHE A 348 30.90 22.17 10.11
N LYS A 349 30.74 22.27 11.44
CA LYS A 349 31.71 22.91 12.34
C LYS A 349 33.08 22.22 12.32
N ASN A 350 33.10 20.90 12.13
CA ASN A 350 34.34 20.14 12.00
C ASN A 350 35.04 20.38 10.64
N PHE A 351 34.29 20.69 9.59
CA PHE A 351 34.82 20.88 8.24
C PHE A 351 35.20 22.35 7.97
N PHE A 352 34.34 23.28 8.38
CA PHE A 352 34.53 24.72 8.27
C PHE A 352 34.87 25.30 9.65
N THR A 353 36.09 25.08 10.11
CA THR A 353 36.55 25.53 11.44
C THR A 353 36.47 27.06 11.60
N GLN A 354 36.55 27.80 10.49
CA GLN A 354 36.41 29.25 10.42
C GLN A 354 34.96 29.74 10.54
N ILE A 355 33.96 28.87 10.35
CA ILE A 355 32.51 29.20 10.45
C ILE A 355 31.93 28.48 11.67
N ASN A 356 32.31 28.94 12.86
CA ASN A 356 31.89 28.35 14.13
C ASN A 356 30.63 29.01 14.74
N ASN A 357 30.36 30.27 14.38
CA ASN A 357 29.25 31.05 14.92
C ASN A 357 28.19 31.33 13.84
N PHE A 358 27.14 30.51 13.84
CA PHE A 358 25.92 30.71 13.06
C PHE A 358 24.71 30.24 13.87
N SER A 359 23.52 30.76 13.57
CA SER A 359 22.32 30.52 14.39
C SER A 359 21.68 29.16 14.12
N SER A 360 21.47 28.80 12.85
CA SER A 360 20.82 27.55 12.44
C SER A 360 21.01 27.28 10.94
N PHE A 361 20.47 26.18 10.44
CA PHE A 361 20.30 25.95 8.99
C PHE A 361 18.91 26.37 8.55
N ASN A 362 18.78 26.94 7.36
CA ASN A 362 17.50 27.41 6.78
C ASN A 362 16.40 26.34 6.69
N LEU A 363 16.78 25.07 6.55
CA LEU A 363 15.85 23.94 6.48
C LEU A 363 15.48 23.36 7.85
N ASN A 364 16.12 23.82 8.94
CA ASN A 364 15.83 23.41 10.31
C ASN A 364 14.67 24.26 10.86
N THR A 365 13.50 23.63 11.04
CA THR A 365 12.30 24.32 11.54
C THR A 365 11.71 23.53 12.69
N PHE A 366 10.80 24.14 13.46
CA PHE A 366 10.12 23.45 14.58
C PHE A 366 9.46 22.12 14.15
N ASN A 367 8.93 22.05 12.93
CA ASN A 367 8.28 20.86 12.39
C ASN A 367 9.24 19.93 11.62
N ARG A 368 10.52 20.26 11.53
CA ARG A 368 11.53 19.53 10.76
C ARG A 368 12.93 19.67 11.35
N ASP A 369 13.35 18.64 12.07
CA ASP A 369 14.67 18.54 12.73
C ASP A 369 15.65 17.60 12.00
N TYR A 370 15.27 17.06 10.83
CA TYR A 370 16.14 16.21 9.99
C TYR A 370 15.88 16.37 8.48
N LEU A 371 16.86 15.91 7.70
CA LEU A 371 16.74 15.65 6.27
C LEU A 371 16.57 14.14 6.03
N GLU A 372 15.73 13.79 5.05
CA GLU A 372 15.57 12.38 4.69
C GLU A 372 16.80 11.92 3.89
N ALA A 373 17.30 10.73 4.19
CA ALA A 373 18.46 10.16 3.52
C ALA A 373 18.04 8.96 2.66
N ASP A 374 18.99 8.19 2.12
CA ASP A 374 18.69 7.12 1.17
C ASP A 374 18.06 5.90 1.87
N LYS A 375 16.74 5.99 2.07
CA LYS A 375 15.93 4.94 2.71
C LYS A 375 15.99 3.62 1.94
N THR A 376 16.07 3.67 0.62
CA THR A 376 16.11 2.48 -0.24
C THR A 376 17.42 1.73 -0.01
N SER A 377 18.55 2.40 -0.17
CA SER A 377 19.86 1.77 0.01
C SER A 377 20.06 1.23 1.42
N VAL A 378 19.59 1.93 2.46
CA VAL A 378 19.67 1.44 3.85
C VAL A 378 18.96 0.10 4.07
N ILE A 379 17.88 -0.15 3.32
CA ILE A 379 17.13 -1.41 3.42
C ILE A 379 17.81 -2.50 2.59
N ILE A 380 18.15 -2.19 1.33
CA ILE A 380 18.66 -3.19 0.40
C ILE A 380 20.11 -3.55 0.69
N ALA A 381 20.97 -2.60 1.05
CA ALA A 381 22.38 -2.86 1.34
C ALA A 381 22.59 -3.79 2.56
N LYS A 382 21.61 -3.89 3.47
CA LYS A 382 21.62 -4.89 4.56
C LYS A 382 21.44 -6.31 4.08
N ILE A 383 20.81 -6.51 2.92
CA ILE A 383 20.54 -7.81 2.31
C ILE A 383 21.58 -8.12 1.23
N ILE A 384 22.00 -7.10 0.48
CA ILE A 384 22.92 -7.16 -0.65
C ILE A 384 24.15 -6.30 -0.33
N PRO A 385 25.22 -6.86 0.25
CA PRO A 385 26.41 -6.09 0.64
C PRO A 385 27.09 -5.34 -0.51
N GLN A 386 27.00 -5.86 -1.73
CA GLN A 386 27.55 -5.25 -2.94
C GLN A 386 26.67 -4.13 -3.52
N TRP A 387 25.55 -3.78 -2.90
CA TRP A 387 24.57 -2.81 -3.42
C TRP A 387 25.21 -1.50 -3.89
N HIS A 388 26.07 -0.90 -3.06
CA HIS A 388 26.73 0.37 -3.38
C HIS A 388 27.84 0.26 -4.43
N LYS A 389 28.26 -0.96 -4.81
CA LYS A 389 29.21 -1.18 -5.91
C LYS A 389 28.51 -1.14 -7.27
N TRP A 390 27.19 -1.27 -7.30
CA TRP A 390 26.41 -1.20 -8.53
C TRP A 390 26.21 0.23 -8.98
N GLY A 391 26.27 0.45 -10.30
CA GLY A 391 25.87 1.71 -10.90
C GLY A 391 24.39 2.00 -10.67
N ILE A 392 24.02 3.28 -10.61
CA ILE A 392 22.67 3.72 -10.26
C ILE A 392 21.59 3.14 -11.18
N THR A 393 21.90 2.96 -12.47
CA THR A 393 21.01 2.33 -13.46
C THR A 393 20.66 0.90 -13.08
N LEU A 394 21.65 0.11 -12.65
CA LEU A 394 21.43 -1.28 -12.24
C LEU A 394 20.64 -1.35 -10.93
N GLN A 395 20.93 -0.45 -9.99
CA GLN A 395 20.16 -0.35 -8.74
C GLN A 395 18.69 0.01 -9.03
N ASP A 396 18.43 0.95 -9.94
CA ASP A 396 17.08 1.32 -10.38
C ASP A 396 16.34 0.14 -11.00
N GLN A 397 16.95 -0.55 -11.96
CA GLN A 397 16.37 -1.72 -12.62
C GLN A 397 16.02 -2.82 -11.61
N PHE A 398 16.89 -3.07 -10.62
CA PHE A 398 16.61 -4.04 -9.56
C PHE A 398 15.38 -3.64 -8.73
N ILE A 399 15.23 -2.35 -8.39
CA ILE A 399 14.04 -1.86 -7.67
C ILE A 399 12.78 -1.91 -8.53
N GLU A 400 12.88 -1.63 -9.84
CA GLU A 400 11.77 -1.75 -10.79
C GLU A 400 11.25 -3.19 -10.85
N GLU A 401 12.14 -4.18 -10.95
CA GLU A 401 11.76 -5.60 -10.91
C GLU A 401 11.17 -6.01 -9.56
N LEU A 402 11.70 -5.47 -8.46
CA LEU A 402 11.22 -5.76 -7.11
C LEU A 402 9.82 -5.17 -6.84
N GLU A 403 9.51 -3.98 -7.35
CA GLU A 403 8.17 -3.36 -7.27
C GLU A 403 7.20 -4.02 -8.29
N GLY A 404 7.71 -4.54 -9.40
CA GLY A 404 6.96 -5.10 -10.51
C GLY A 404 6.17 -4.04 -11.27
N GLU A 405 5.06 -4.43 -11.90
CA GLU A 405 4.18 -3.50 -12.66
C GLU A 405 3.52 -2.39 -11.79
N ASN A 406 3.76 -2.37 -10.48
CA ASN A 406 3.37 -1.26 -9.61
C ASN A 406 3.98 0.08 -10.06
N THR A 407 5.21 0.05 -10.58
CA THR A 407 5.91 1.27 -11.05
C THR A 407 5.19 1.91 -12.24
N VAL A 408 4.44 1.13 -13.01
CA VAL A 408 3.70 1.57 -14.21
C VAL A 408 2.19 1.74 -13.94
N GLY A 409 1.70 1.33 -12.76
CA GLY A 409 0.33 1.61 -12.31
C GLY A 409 -0.77 0.74 -12.96
N LEU A 410 -0.44 -0.45 -13.46
CA LEU A 410 -1.41 -1.35 -14.12
C LEU A 410 -2.03 -2.36 -13.15
N TYR A 411 -1.25 -3.30 -12.65
CA TYR A 411 -1.70 -4.34 -11.72
C TYR A 411 -0.70 -4.62 -10.61
N MET A 412 -1.21 -5.01 -9.44
CA MET A 412 -0.36 -5.53 -8.38
C MET A 412 -0.02 -6.99 -8.63
N GLU A 413 1.24 -7.26 -8.95
CA GLU A 413 1.79 -8.61 -9.02
C GLU A 413 1.92 -9.22 -7.62
N ASP A 414 1.76 -10.54 -7.51
CA ASP A 414 2.00 -11.27 -6.26
C ASP A 414 3.48 -11.61 -6.07
N ASP A 415 3.85 -11.82 -4.80
CA ASP A 415 5.22 -12.09 -4.34
C ASP A 415 5.89 -13.24 -5.12
N ASP A 416 5.15 -14.31 -5.45
CA ASP A 416 5.69 -15.45 -6.21
C ASP A 416 6.08 -15.04 -7.65
N THR A 417 5.30 -14.16 -8.25
CA THR A 417 5.55 -13.62 -9.60
C THR A 417 6.76 -12.68 -9.59
N VAL A 418 6.81 -11.76 -8.61
CA VAL A 418 7.95 -10.85 -8.41
C VAL A 418 9.24 -11.63 -8.15
N LEU A 419 9.20 -12.65 -7.28
CA LEU A 419 10.37 -13.46 -6.97
C LEU A 419 10.90 -14.19 -8.21
N LYS A 420 10.02 -14.71 -9.07
CA LYS A 420 10.43 -15.34 -10.34
C LYS A 420 11.14 -14.35 -11.27
N LYS A 421 10.59 -13.15 -11.43
CA LYS A 421 11.21 -12.08 -12.23
C LYS A 421 12.58 -11.69 -11.67
N LEU A 422 12.68 -11.50 -10.35
CA LEU A 422 13.94 -11.21 -9.68
C LEU A 422 14.98 -12.32 -9.84
N LYS A 423 14.59 -13.60 -9.77
CA LYS A 423 15.51 -14.72 -10.05
C LYS A 423 16.02 -14.69 -11.48
N GLN A 424 15.15 -14.39 -12.44
CA GLN A 424 15.55 -14.23 -13.84
C GLN A 424 16.49 -13.04 -14.02
N PHE A 425 16.18 -11.89 -13.41
CA PHE A 425 17.03 -10.70 -13.43
C PHE A 425 18.41 -10.96 -12.82
N ASN A 426 18.45 -11.61 -11.65
CA ASN A 426 19.69 -12.02 -10.97
C ASN A 426 20.58 -12.89 -11.88
N LYS A 427 19.97 -13.81 -12.63
CA LYS A 427 20.68 -14.65 -13.62
C LYS A 427 21.16 -13.85 -14.82
N ASN A 428 20.29 -13.04 -15.43
CA ASN A 428 20.61 -12.27 -16.64
C ASN A 428 21.75 -11.26 -16.42
N HIS A 429 21.83 -10.68 -15.22
CA HIS A 429 22.85 -9.69 -14.87
C HIS A 429 24.02 -10.29 -14.08
N ASN A 430 24.09 -11.62 -13.91
CA ASN A 430 25.15 -12.31 -13.15
C ASN A 430 25.42 -11.70 -11.76
N LEU A 431 24.36 -11.34 -11.01
CA LEU A 431 24.52 -10.60 -9.75
C LEU A 431 25.00 -11.48 -8.58
N GLY A 432 24.93 -12.80 -8.73
CA GLY A 432 25.42 -13.78 -7.75
C GLY A 432 24.62 -13.81 -6.44
N LEU A 433 23.36 -13.36 -6.44
CA LEU A 433 22.52 -13.37 -5.24
C LEU A 433 21.93 -14.75 -4.97
N SER A 434 21.83 -15.13 -3.70
CA SER A 434 21.15 -16.36 -3.28
C SER A 434 19.63 -16.22 -3.31
N ASP A 435 18.93 -17.34 -3.43
CA ASP A 435 17.46 -17.38 -3.35
C ASP A 435 16.92 -16.80 -2.03
N GLU A 436 17.67 -16.97 -0.93
CA GLU A 436 17.32 -16.42 0.37
C GLU A 436 17.42 -14.88 0.39
N GLN A 437 18.44 -14.30 -0.26
CA GLN A 437 18.57 -12.85 -0.39
C GLN A 437 17.42 -12.26 -1.19
N LEU A 438 17.05 -12.90 -2.31
CA LEU A 438 15.93 -12.46 -3.14
C LEU A 438 14.59 -12.52 -2.38
N ASP A 439 14.34 -13.61 -1.64
CA ASP A 439 13.14 -13.73 -0.80
C ASP A 439 13.11 -12.64 0.30
N LYS A 440 14.25 -12.37 0.95
CA LYS A 440 14.37 -11.27 1.91
C LYS A 440 14.07 -9.91 1.28
N CYS A 441 14.52 -9.64 0.05
CA CYS A 441 14.19 -8.41 -0.68
C CYS A 441 12.69 -8.29 -0.93
N VAL A 442 12.04 -9.34 -1.45
CA VAL A 442 10.57 -9.37 -1.66
C VAL A 442 9.83 -9.11 -0.36
N ASN A 443 10.26 -9.73 0.74
CA ASN A 443 9.66 -9.52 2.06
C ASN A 443 9.84 -8.08 2.61
N LYS A 444 10.80 -7.31 2.08
CA LYS A 444 11.07 -5.92 2.48
C LYS A 444 10.45 -4.87 1.54
N LEU A 445 9.78 -5.27 0.47
CA LEU A 445 9.15 -4.36 -0.50
C LEU A 445 8.33 -3.22 0.15
N ASN A 446 7.46 -3.55 1.11
CA ASN A 446 6.63 -2.56 1.81
C ASN A 446 7.40 -1.55 2.68
N SER A 447 8.66 -1.87 3.02
CA SER A 447 9.51 -1.00 3.82
C SER A 447 10.16 0.09 2.96
N LEU A 448 10.16 -0.06 1.63
CA LEU A 448 10.70 0.92 0.70
C LEU A 448 9.83 2.19 0.68
N PRO A 449 10.38 3.34 0.29
CA PRO A 449 9.59 4.57 0.14
C PRO A 449 8.40 4.42 -0.82
N ASP A 450 7.23 4.97 -0.46
CA ASP A 450 6.02 4.94 -1.31
C ASP A 450 5.81 6.22 -2.10
N GLY A 451 5.03 6.10 -3.17
CA GLY A 451 4.53 7.20 -3.96
C GLY A 451 5.48 7.58 -5.09
N HIS A 452 5.18 8.71 -5.72
CA HIS A 452 5.89 9.16 -6.90
C HIS A 452 6.44 10.58 -6.70
N GLY A 453 7.54 10.88 -7.39
CA GLY A 453 8.12 12.22 -7.47
C GLY A 453 7.28 13.17 -8.32
N LYS A 454 7.74 14.41 -8.48
CA LYS A 454 7.12 15.40 -9.38
C LYS A 454 7.46 15.14 -10.85
N TYR A 455 8.66 14.61 -11.10
CA TYR A 455 9.22 14.41 -12.44
C TYR A 455 9.23 12.94 -12.85
N SER A 456 9.44 12.68 -14.13
CA SER A 456 9.71 11.35 -14.69
C SER A 456 11.16 10.94 -14.42
N LYS A 457 11.49 9.66 -14.69
CA LYS A 457 12.87 9.15 -14.57
C LYS A 457 13.80 9.88 -15.55
N GLU A 458 13.36 9.96 -16.81
CA GLU A 458 14.06 10.68 -17.88
C GLU A 458 14.38 12.14 -17.50
N ALA A 459 13.38 12.87 -16.96
CA ALA A 459 13.60 14.25 -16.54
C ALA A 459 14.64 14.37 -15.42
N ILE A 460 14.58 13.47 -14.43
CA ILE A 460 15.53 13.49 -13.31
C ILE A 460 16.94 13.15 -13.77
N GLU A 461 17.10 12.19 -14.68
CA GLU A 461 18.40 11.83 -15.24
C GLU A 461 19.06 13.01 -15.96
N LYS A 462 18.28 13.89 -16.59
CA LYS A 462 18.78 15.15 -17.19
C LYS A 462 19.09 16.23 -16.14
N ILE A 463 18.36 16.28 -15.02
CA ILE A 463 18.53 17.29 -13.97
C ILE A 463 19.71 16.97 -13.03
N ILE A 464 19.93 15.70 -12.70
CA ILE A 464 20.97 15.27 -11.74
C ILE A 464 22.36 15.86 -12.05
N PRO A 465 22.87 15.84 -13.30
CA PRO A 465 24.20 16.37 -13.62
C PRO A 465 24.38 17.85 -13.23
N PHE A 466 23.33 18.66 -13.32
CA PHE A 466 23.36 20.06 -12.88
C PHE A 466 23.38 20.18 -11.36
N LEU A 467 22.58 19.36 -10.68
CA LEU A 467 22.60 19.31 -9.21
C LEU A 467 23.96 18.84 -8.68
N GLU A 468 24.63 17.89 -9.35
CA GLU A 468 25.97 17.46 -8.96
C GLU A 468 26.98 18.61 -9.02
N LYS A 469 26.84 19.52 -9.99
CA LYS A 469 27.62 20.78 -10.09
C LYS A 469 27.24 21.84 -9.04
N GLY A 470 26.30 21.55 -8.14
CA GLY A 470 25.91 22.44 -7.05
C GLY A 470 24.73 23.36 -7.37
N GLN A 471 24.16 23.26 -8.57
CA GLN A 471 23.00 24.07 -8.96
C GLN A 471 21.75 23.66 -8.17
N THR A 472 20.88 24.62 -7.91
CA THR A 472 19.54 24.37 -7.39
C THR A 472 18.65 23.74 -8.47
N GLU A 473 17.51 23.17 -8.07
CA GLU A 473 16.51 22.67 -9.03
C GLU A 473 16.04 23.76 -10.01
N TYR A 474 15.93 25.01 -9.55
CA TYR A 474 15.49 26.13 -10.40
C TYR A 474 16.55 26.47 -11.46
N GLU A 475 17.81 26.61 -11.04
CA GLU A 475 18.95 26.84 -11.95
C GLU A 475 19.06 25.71 -12.98
N ALA A 476 18.93 24.45 -12.54
CA ALA A 476 19.00 23.28 -13.41
C ALA A 476 17.84 23.18 -14.43
N LEU A 477 16.65 23.68 -14.09
CA LEU A 477 15.51 23.73 -15.03
C LEU A 477 15.57 24.91 -16.00
N SER A 478 16.42 25.90 -15.71
CA SER A 478 16.60 27.10 -16.53
C SER A 478 17.82 26.99 -17.47
N SER A 479 18.65 25.96 -17.27
CA SER A 479 19.81 25.60 -18.10
C SER A 479 19.41 24.63 -19.19
#